data_AF-A0A2D9T256-F1
#
_entry.id   AF-A0A2D9T256-F1
#
_cell.length_a   1.000
_cell.length_b   1.000
_cell.length_c   1.000
_cell.angle_alpha   90.00
_cell.angle_beta   90.00
_cell.angle_gamma   90.00
#
_symmetry.space_group_name_H-M   'P 1'
#
loop_
_entity.id
_entity.type
_entity.pdbx_description
1 polymer ?
#
loop_
_entity_poly.entity_id
_entity_poly.type
_entity_poly.pdbx_seq_one_letter_code
_entity_poly.pdbx_strand_id
1 'polypeptide(L)'
;MLTRESEELIFALAERMSEGEVRQGVGGRSYYGSTMLTLEAARLAPHWRGTLDLHELQAAAAGSVRVRLRAMRLAYADAAHRAPSESFGTATSETRVTVVGDRLHIDVDLEVPLDLALQGGHAAPEL
;
A
#
# COMPACT_ATOMS: atom_id res chain seq x y z
N MET A 1 16.84 -12.25 -5.98
CA MET A 1 15.37 -12.49 -5.81
C MET A 1 15.11 -12.62 -4.31
N LEU A 2 14.10 -11.92 -3.77
CA LEU A 2 13.78 -12.00 -2.35
C LEU A 2 13.23 -13.39 -1.97
N THR A 3 13.74 -13.94 -0.88
CA THR A 3 13.15 -15.15 -0.27
C THR A 3 11.88 -14.78 0.49
N ARG A 4 11.01 -15.78 0.74
CA ARG A 4 9.82 -15.58 1.57
C ARG A 4 10.20 -15.14 3.00
N GLU A 5 11.22 -15.74 3.59
CA GLU A 5 11.69 -15.41 4.94
C GLU A 5 12.15 -13.94 5.03
N SER A 6 12.92 -13.49 4.04
CA SER A 6 13.35 -12.09 3.95
C SER A 6 12.16 -11.12 3.84
N GLU A 7 11.12 -11.48 3.09
CA GLU A 7 9.92 -10.65 2.99
C GLU A 7 9.14 -10.59 4.29
N GLU A 8 8.92 -11.73 4.95
CA GLU A 8 8.27 -11.74 6.27
C GLU A 8 9.02 -10.84 7.26
N LEU A 9 10.36 -10.92 7.25
CA LEU A 9 11.20 -10.10 8.09
C LEU A 9 11.06 -8.60 7.82
N ILE A 10 11.05 -8.19 6.54
CA ILE A 10 10.84 -6.79 6.12
C ILE A 10 9.54 -6.25 6.72
N PHE A 11 8.42 -6.96 6.55
CA PHE A 11 7.12 -6.50 7.05
C PHE A 11 6.96 -6.62 8.57
N ALA A 12 7.66 -7.55 9.21
CA ALA A 12 7.64 -7.69 10.67
C ALA A 12 8.41 -6.55 11.38
N LEU A 13 9.46 -6.03 10.74
CA LEU A 13 10.31 -4.99 11.32
C LEU A 13 9.97 -3.58 10.86
N ALA A 14 9.23 -3.43 9.77
CA ALA A 14 8.86 -2.13 9.25
C ALA A 14 7.93 -1.37 10.21
N GLU A 15 8.23 -0.10 10.43
CA GLU A 15 7.30 0.84 11.03
C GLU A 15 6.33 1.34 9.99
N ARG A 16 5.05 1.43 10.36
CA ARG A 16 3.98 1.80 9.45
C ARG A 16 3.41 3.15 9.84
N MET A 17 3.31 4.04 8.86
CA MET A 17 2.57 5.30 8.96
C MET A 17 1.55 5.36 7.83
N SER A 18 0.33 5.82 8.12
CA SER A 18 -0.68 5.98 7.08
C SER A 18 -1.54 7.20 7.28
N GLU A 19 -1.92 7.78 6.16
CA GLU A 19 -2.77 8.95 6.05
C GLU A 19 -3.83 8.69 4.98
N GLY A 20 -4.92 9.44 5.04
CA GLY A 20 -5.88 9.43 3.96
C GLY A 20 -7.22 10.01 4.35
N GLU A 21 -7.97 10.37 3.32
CA GLU A 21 -9.24 11.06 3.43
C GLU A 21 -10.15 10.72 2.25
N VAL A 22 -11.43 11.02 2.44
CA VAL A 22 -12.46 10.88 1.42
C VAL A 22 -12.61 12.23 0.72
N ARG A 23 -12.58 12.22 -0.62
CA ARG A 23 -12.79 13.42 -1.44
C ARG A 23 -13.91 13.21 -2.46
N GLN A 24 -14.61 14.29 -2.77
CA GLN A 24 -15.56 14.35 -3.89
C GLN A 24 -14.83 14.84 -5.14
N GLY A 25 -14.89 14.05 -6.22
CA GLY A 25 -14.34 14.40 -7.53
C GLY A 25 -15.39 14.39 -8.63
N VAL A 26 -14.96 14.67 -9.87
CA VAL A 26 -15.82 14.68 -11.06
C VAL A 26 -16.42 13.28 -11.33
N GLY A 27 -15.68 12.21 -11.00
CA GLY A 27 -16.10 10.81 -11.15
C GLY A 27 -16.88 10.24 -9.98
N GLY A 28 -17.24 11.06 -8.98
CA GLY A 28 -17.87 10.61 -7.75
C GLY A 28 -16.93 10.69 -6.56
N ARG A 29 -17.29 9.95 -5.50
CA ARG A 29 -16.58 9.98 -4.23
C ARG A 29 -15.45 8.95 -4.25
N SER A 30 -14.29 9.29 -3.72
CA SER A 30 -13.15 8.38 -3.66
C SER A 30 -12.36 8.57 -2.38
N TYR A 31 -11.83 7.48 -1.85
CA TYR A 31 -10.83 7.50 -0.79
C TYR A 31 -9.45 7.66 -1.43
N TYR A 32 -8.67 8.61 -0.93
CA TYR A 32 -7.25 8.77 -1.26
C TYR A 32 -6.45 8.56 0.01
N GLY A 33 -5.47 7.66 -0.03
CA GLY A 33 -4.61 7.41 1.11
C GLY A 33 -3.18 7.11 0.69
N SER A 34 -2.26 7.30 1.62
CA SER A 34 -0.86 6.94 1.48
C SER A 34 -0.45 6.10 2.69
N THR A 35 0.29 5.02 2.44
CA THR A 35 0.88 4.18 3.48
C THR A 35 2.37 4.06 3.24
N MET A 36 3.15 4.49 4.23
CA MET A 36 4.61 4.39 4.23
C MET A 36 5.03 3.29 5.21
N LEU A 37 5.90 2.39 4.74
CA LEU A 37 6.60 1.42 5.56
C LEU A 37 8.08 1.80 5.61
N THR A 38 8.59 2.05 6.80
CA THR A 38 9.98 2.46 7.05
C THR A 38 10.73 1.34 7.73
N LEU A 39 11.85 0.92 7.13
CA LEU A 39 12.72 -0.10 7.69
C LEU A 39 14.13 0.44 7.86
N GLU A 40 14.61 0.48 9.10
CA GLU A 40 15.97 0.90 9.43
C GLU A 40 16.97 -0.26 9.25
N ALA A 41 18.09 -0.01 8.58
CA ALA A 41 19.14 -1.02 8.38
C ALA A 41 19.65 -1.58 9.71
N ALA A 42 19.81 -0.72 10.73
CA ALA A 42 20.26 -1.14 12.06
C ALA A 42 19.32 -2.16 12.71
N ARG A 43 18.01 -2.09 12.41
CA ARG A 43 17.01 -3.04 12.91
C ARG A 43 16.96 -4.31 12.09
N LEU A 44 17.19 -4.22 10.78
CA LEU A 44 17.15 -5.37 9.88
C LEU A 44 18.43 -6.22 9.97
N ALA A 45 19.60 -5.60 10.02
CA ALA A 45 20.90 -6.25 9.91
C ALA A 45 21.11 -7.43 10.88
N PRO A 46 20.73 -7.36 12.17
CA PRO A 46 20.90 -8.49 13.09
C PRO A 46 20.13 -9.75 12.71
N HIS A 47 19.07 -9.60 11.91
CA HIS A 47 18.20 -10.69 11.47
C HIS A 47 18.43 -11.06 10.00
N TRP A 48 19.26 -10.30 9.30
CA TRP A 48 19.54 -10.52 7.89
C TRP A 48 20.60 -11.61 7.70
N ARG A 49 20.35 -12.53 6.76
CA ARG A 49 21.33 -13.57 6.44
C ARG A 49 22.37 -13.00 5.48
N GLY A 50 23.60 -12.84 5.98
CA GLY A 50 24.73 -12.29 5.22
C GLY A 50 24.86 -10.78 5.34
N THR A 51 25.69 -10.19 4.49
CA THR A 51 25.89 -8.75 4.46
C THR A 51 24.62 -8.06 3.96
N LEU A 52 24.12 -7.09 4.72
CA LEU A 52 22.99 -6.27 4.29
C LEU A 52 23.48 -5.15 3.39
N ASP A 53 23.05 -5.18 2.12
CA ASP A 53 23.14 -4.05 1.19
C ASP A 53 21.72 -3.53 0.93
N LEU A 54 21.46 -2.27 1.33
CA LEU A 54 20.15 -1.65 1.17
C LEU A 54 19.78 -1.38 -0.29
N HIS A 55 20.75 -1.13 -1.18
CA HIS A 55 20.47 -0.89 -2.59
C HIS A 55 20.11 -2.19 -3.31
N GLU A 56 20.81 -3.29 -3.00
CA GLU A 56 20.41 -4.61 -3.49
C GLU A 56 19.03 -5.02 -2.96
N LEU A 57 18.77 -4.76 -1.68
CA LEU A 57 17.47 -5.01 -1.06
C LEU A 57 16.37 -4.18 -1.72
N GLN A 58 16.63 -2.89 -1.99
CA GLN A 58 15.69 -2.00 -2.66
C GLN A 58 15.34 -2.52 -4.05
N ALA A 59 16.32 -2.89 -4.86
CA ALA A 59 16.08 -3.43 -6.20
C ALA A 59 15.28 -4.73 -6.13
N ALA A 60 15.60 -5.61 -5.17
CA ALA A 60 14.91 -6.87 -4.99
C ALA A 60 13.46 -6.68 -4.48
N ALA A 61 13.22 -5.70 -3.61
CA ALA A 61 11.90 -5.35 -3.10
C ALA A 61 11.03 -4.67 -4.18
N ALA A 62 11.60 -3.73 -4.95
CA ALA A 62 10.92 -3.07 -6.06
C ALA A 62 10.46 -4.07 -7.14
N GLY A 63 11.27 -5.10 -7.41
CA GLY A 63 10.93 -6.18 -8.34
C GLY A 63 10.01 -7.27 -7.76
N SER A 64 9.70 -7.25 -6.46
CA SER A 64 8.91 -8.32 -5.83
C SER A 64 7.40 -8.05 -5.91
N VAL A 65 6.70 -8.89 -6.67
CA VAL A 65 5.22 -8.91 -6.71
C VAL A 65 4.62 -9.17 -5.32
N ARG A 66 5.27 -9.97 -4.48
CA ARG A 66 4.77 -10.29 -3.14
C ARG A 66 4.87 -9.08 -2.20
N VAL A 67 5.97 -8.32 -2.28
CA VAL A 67 6.11 -7.06 -1.56
C VAL A 67 5.01 -6.08 -1.99
N ARG A 68 4.84 -5.88 -3.31
CA ARG A 68 3.81 -4.99 -3.85
C ARG A 68 2.40 -5.38 -3.38
N LEU A 69 2.02 -6.65 -3.52
CA LEU A 69 0.68 -7.12 -3.12
C LEU A 69 0.44 -7.00 -1.61
N ARG A 70 1.46 -7.26 -0.78
CA ARG A 70 1.32 -7.15 0.67
C ARG A 70 1.23 -5.70 1.12
N ALA A 71 2.06 -4.81 0.57
CA ALA A 71 1.98 -3.37 0.85
C ALA A 71 0.62 -2.78 0.41
N MET A 72 0.11 -3.17 -0.77
CA MET A 72 -1.22 -2.78 -1.24
C MET A 72 -2.34 -3.27 -0.31
N ARG A 73 -2.28 -4.53 0.15
CA ARG A 73 -3.27 -5.07 1.11
C ARG A 73 -3.27 -4.33 2.44
N LEU A 74 -2.09 -3.93 2.91
CA LEU A 74 -1.97 -3.09 4.09
C LEU A 74 -2.68 -1.75 3.84
N ALA A 75 -2.30 -1.01 2.78
CA ALA A 75 -2.91 0.28 2.46
C ALA A 75 -4.45 0.19 2.33
N TYR A 76 -4.95 -0.85 1.67
CA TYR A 76 -6.38 -1.09 1.55
C TYR A 76 -7.06 -1.35 2.90
N ALA A 77 -6.41 -2.10 3.80
CA ALA A 77 -6.94 -2.32 5.14
C ALA A 77 -7.05 -1.02 5.96
N ASP A 78 -6.12 -0.08 5.78
CA ASP A 78 -6.20 1.25 6.43
C ASP A 78 -7.34 2.09 5.86
N ALA A 79 -7.53 2.03 4.54
CA ALA A 79 -8.66 2.67 3.89
C ALA A 79 -9.98 2.15 4.44
N ALA A 80 -10.15 0.82 4.50
CA ALA A 80 -11.34 0.18 5.06
C ALA A 80 -11.56 0.53 6.55
N HIS A 81 -10.48 0.69 7.31
CA HIS A 81 -10.57 1.12 8.70
C HIS A 81 -11.03 2.58 8.85
N ARG A 82 -10.56 3.48 7.98
CA ARG A 82 -10.90 4.92 8.00
C ARG A 82 -12.27 5.24 7.41
N ALA A 83 -12.78 4.40 6.51
CA ALA A 83 -14.08 4.57 5.85
C ALA A 83 -14.95 3.31 5.98
N PRO A 84 -15.29 2.87 7.21
CA PRO A 84 -15.89 1.55 7.46
C PRO A 84 -17.32 1.40 6.95
N SER A 85 -18.03 2.50 6.69
CA SER A 85 -19.41 2.52 6.18
C SER A 85 -19.50 2.48 4.66
N GLU A 86 -18.36 2.55 3.95
CA GLU A 86 -18.35 2.76 2.50
C GLU A 86 -18.27 1.46 1.73
N SER A 87 -18.87 1.46 0.54
CA SER A 87 -18.68 0.39 -0.43
C SER A 87 -17.48 0.70 -1.32
N PHE A 88 -16.49 -0.18 -1.31
CA PHE A 88 -15.22 0.03 -2.01
C PHE A 88 -15.28 -0.56 -3.42
N GLY A 89 -14.82 0.21 -4.39
CA GLY A 89 -14.64 -0.22 -5.76
C GLY A 89 -13.29 -0.85 -6.06
N THR A 90 -12.94 -0.90 -7.35
CA THR A 90 -11.64 -1.39 -7.78
C THR A 90 -10.57 -0.37 -7.41
N ALA A 91 -9.70 -0.75 -6.47
CA ALA A 91 -8.60 0.10 -6.05
C ALA A 91 -7.54 0.24 -7.16
N THR A 92 -6.99 1.44 -7.28
CA THR A 92 -5.76 1.71 -8.02
C THR A 92 -4.67 2.06 -7.03
N SER A 93 -3.44 1.60 -7.29
CA SER A 93 -2.33 1.82 -6.38
C SER A 93 -1.03 2.03 -7.12
N GLU A 94 -0.23 2.99 -6.65
CA GLU A 94 1.17 3.14 -6.99
C GLU A 94 2.02 2.61 -5.83
N THR A 95 3.10 1.90 -6.11
CA THR A 95 4.05 1.43 -5.08
C THR A 95 5.44 1.88 -5.46
N ARG A 96 6.12 2.55 -4.53
CA ARG A 96 7.48 3.04 -4.70
C ARG A 96 8.37 2.47 -3.59
N VAL A 97 9.56 2.03 -3.96
CA VAL A 97 10.56 1.57 -3.00
C VAL A 97 11.81 2.43 -3.13
N THR A 98 12.20 3.11 -2.06
CA THR A 98 13.34 4.04 -2.06
C THR A 98 14.29 3.75 -0.91
N VAL A 99 15.56 4.14 -1.08
CA VAL A 99 16.55 4.19 0.01
C VAL A 99 16.77 5.65 0.37
N VAL A 100 16.65 5.98 1.65
CA VAL A 100 16.90 7.32 2.18
C VAL A 100 17.82 7.18 3.40
N GLY A 101 19.09 7.56 3.23
CA GLY A 101 20.10 7.33 4.27
C GLY A 101 20.27 5.84 4.58
N ASP A 102 20.06 5.45 5.83
CA ASP A 102 20.13 4.07 6.32
C ASP A 102 18.76 3.37 6.37
N ARG A 103 17.78 3.88 5.62
CA ARG A 103 16.40 3.40 5.63
C ARG A 103 15.93 2.94 4.26
N LEU A 104 15.15 1.87 4.25
CA LEU A 104 14.34 1.45 3.12
C LEU A 104 12.90 1.92 3.35
N HIS A 105 12.35 2.68 2.41
CA HIS A 105 10.95 3.09 2.42
C HIS A 105 10.18 2.32 1.36
N ILE A 106 8.99 1.85 1.72
CA ILE A 106 7.99 1.30 0.78
C ILE A 106 6.75 2.17 0.92
N ASP A 107 6.51 2.99 -0.08
CA ASP A 107 5.38 3.90 -0.16
C ASP A 107 4.29 3.29 -1.04
N VAL A 108 3.05 3.35 -0.58
CA VAL A 108 1.87 2.95 -1.34
C VAL A 108 0.87 4.08 -1.35
N ASP A 109 0.64 4.66 -2.52
CA ASP A 109 -0.46 5.57 -2.74
C ASP A 109 -1.65 4.78 -3.27
N LEU A 110 -2.82 5.00 -2.67
CA LEU A 110 -4.04 4.24 -2.92
C LEU A 110 -5.17 5.20 -3.24
N GLU A 111 -5.84 4.94 -4.36
CA GLU A 111 -7.12 5.53 -4.70
C GLU A 111 -8.17 4.42 -4.79
N VAL A 112 -9.28 4.59 -4.05
CA VAL A 112 -10.41 3.66 -4.11
C VAL A 112 -11.70 4.43 -4.37
N PRO A 113 -12.38 4.19 -5.50
CA PRO A 113 -13.73 4.68 -5.72
C PRO A 113 -14.67 4.18 -4.63
N LEU A 114 -15.54 5.06 -4.13
CA LEU A 114 -16.55 4.76 -3.11
C LEU A 114 -17.96 4.84 -3.72
N ASP A 115 -18.95 4.28 -3.03
CA ASP A 115 -20.37 4.39 -3.36
C ASP A 115 -20.80 3.82 -4.73
N LEU A 116 -20.22 2.69 -5.13
CA LEU A 116 -20.62 1.97 -6.36
C LEU A 116 -22.11 1.54 -6.39
N ALA A 117 -22.80 1.56 -5.25
CA ALA A 117 -24.21 1.19 -5.16
C ALA A 117 -25.18 2.24 -5.75
N LEU A 118 -24.74 3.49 -6.00
CA LEU A 118 -25.64 4.58 -6.44
C LEU A 118 -25.63 4.84 -7.95
N GLN A 119 -24.76 4.21 -8.74
CA GLN A 119 -24.72 4.39 -10.20
C GLN A 119 -25.56 3.38 -10.99
N GLY A 120 -26.17 2.40 -10.33
CA GLY A 120 -27.09 1.42 -10.93
C GLY A 120 -28.54 1.90 -11.03
N GLY A 121 -28.77 3.21 -11.15
CA GLY A 121 -30.10 3.78 -11.37
C GLY A 121 -30.68 3.29 -12.69
N HIS A 122 -31.54 2.28 -12.61
CA HIS A 122 -32.40 1.83 -13.68
C HIS A 122 -33.20 3.04 -14.20
N ALA A 123 -32.87 3.51 -15.41
CA ALA A 123 -33.79 4.38 -16.14
C ALA A 123 -35.05 3.55 -16.41
N ALA A 124 -36.09 3.75 -15.60
CA ALA A 124 -37.41 3.22 -15.90
C ALA A 124 -37.88 3.85 -17.22
N PRO A 125 -38.34 3.06 -18.20
CA PRO A 125 -38.94 3.63 -19.39
C PRO A 125 -40.25 4.32 -19.00
N GLU A 126 -40.40 5.59 -19.39
CA GLU A 126 -41.68 6.30 -19.32
C GLU A 126 -42.70 5.53 -20.17
N LEU A 127 -43.84 5.19 -19.55
CA LEU A 127 -45.04 4.70 -20.22
C LEU A 127 -45.98 5.87 -20.54
#